data_AF-A0AAI8K9H7-F1
#
_entry.id   AF-A0AAI8K9H7-F1
#
_cell.length_a   1.000
_cell.length_b   1.000
_cell.length_c   1.000
_cell.angle_alpha   90.00
_cell.angle_beta   90.00
_cell.angle_gamma   90.00
#
_symmetry.space_group_name_H-M   'P 1'
#
loop_
_entity.id
_entity.type
_entity.pdbx_description
1 polymer ?
#
loop_
_entity_poly.entity_id
_entity_poly.type
_entity_poly.pdbx_seq_one_letter_code
_entity_poly.pdbx_strand_id
1 'polypeptide(L)'
;MNERQKHLCVQLAKMGSEQAAEWLMTKYPIESIDYGEALLLIPHRSWKPSDQKRLTRYYFRKMPFSGAGGYEAFASLMSIRNFLDCVKERLPMSASDASLLLYYLIPVLNKTAKSGSDRQLIMSLINEIQLHERAEPT
;
A
#
# COMPACT_ATOMS: atom_id res chain seq x y z
N MET A 1 5.42 -16.22 7.89
CA MET A 1 6.29 -16.50 6.73
C MET A 1 6.73 -17.96 6.75
N ASN A 2 6.75 -18.61 5.60
CA ASN A 2 7.34 -19.95 5.42
C ASN A 2 8.85 -19.88 5.12
N GLU A 3 9.54 -21.02 5.08
CA GLU A 3 10.99 -21.08 4.82
C GLU A 3 11.39 -20.48 3.47
N ARG A 4 10.57 -20.69 2.44
CA ARG A 4 10.78 -20.07 1.11
C ARG A 4 10.81 -18.54 1.22
N GLN A 5 9.82 -17.95 1.89
CA GLN A 5 9.72 -16.50 2.07
C GLN A 5 10.90 -15.96 2.88
N LYS A 6 11.35 -16.68 3.92
CA LYS A 6 12.53 -16.28 4.71
C LYS A 6 13.78 -16.23 3.83
N HIS A 7 14.01 -17.24 2.99
CA HIS A 7 15.12 -17.23 2.04
C HIS A 7 15.04 -16.07 1.04
N LEU A 8 13.85 -15.77 0.52
CA LEU A 8 13.65 -14.63 -0.38
C LEU A 8 13.94 -13.30 0.31
N CYS A 9 13.57 -13.11 1.57
CA CYS A 9 13.94 -11.90 2.31
C CYS A 9 15.45 -11.76 2.47
N VAL A 10 16.17 -12.86 2.76
CA VAL A 10 17.64 -12.85 2.83
C VAL A 10 18.27 -12.49 1.48
N GLN A 11 17.69 -12.97 0.37
CA GLN A 11 18.14 -12.61 -0.98
C GLN A 11 17.89 -11.13 -1.28
N LEU A 12 16.68 -10.63 -1.01
CA LEU A 12 16.32 -9.23 -1.23
C LEU A 12 17.15 -8.26 -0.40
N ALA A 13 17.51 -8.63 0.83
CA ALA A 13 18.36 -7.82 1.70
C ALA A 13 19.77 -7.59 1.13
N LYS A 14 20.27 -8.51 0.28
CA LYS A 14 21.57 -8.39 -0.39
C LYS A 14 21.55 -7.51 -1.63
N MET A 15 20.37 -7.21 -2.18
CA MET A 15 20.22 -6.39 -3.38
C MET A 15 20.24 -4.90 -3.05
N GLY A 16 20.63 -4.07 -4.03
CA GLY A 16 20.38 -2.63 -3.97
C GLY A 16 18.88 -2.32 -3.88
N SER A 17 18.50 -1.15 -3.37
CA SER A 17 17.09 -0.76 -3.21
C SER A 17 16.30 -0.89 -4.53
N GLU A 18 16.82 -0.26 -5.58
CA GLU A 18 16.26 -0.28 -6.94
C GLU A 18 16.20 -1.70 -7.53
N GLN A 19 17.31 -2.43 -7.47
CA GLN A 19 17.40 -3.79 -8.00
C GLN A 19 16.37 -4.72 -7.36
N ALA A 20 16.19 -4.65 -6.03
CA ALA A 20 15.19 -5.48 -5.37
C ALA A 20 13.76 -5.02 -5.68
N ALA A 21 13.53 -3.72 -5.96
CA ALA A 21 12.22 -3.24 -6.36
C ALA A 21 11.85 -3.78 -7.75
N GLU A 22 12.79 -3.70 -8.70
CA GLU A 22 12.64 -4.26 -10.04
C GLU A 22 12.47 -5.78 -10.00
N TRP A 23 13.24 -6.48 -9.16
CA TRP A 23 13.09 -7.91 -8.96
C TRP A 23 11.70 -8.28 -8.45
N LEU A 24 11.16 -7.55 -7.45
CA LEU A 24 9.81 -7.80 -6.94
C LEU A 24 8.76 -7.59 -8.02
N MET A 25 8.81 -6.46 -8.73
CA MET A 25 7.85 -6.14 -9.80
C MET A 25 7.91 -7.13 -10.96
N THR A 26 9.09 -7.70 -11.24
CA THR A 26 9.29 -8.69 -12.30
C THR A 26 8.87 -10.10 -11.86
N LYS A 27 9.18 -10.49 -10.62
CA LYS A 27 8.90 -11.83 -10.09
C LYS A 27 7.44 -11.99 -9.70
N TYR A 28 6.84 -10.93 -9.18
CA TYR A 28 5.48 -10.86 -8.65
C TYR A 28 4.72 -9.69 -9.29
N PRO A 29 4.57 -9.68 -10.63
CA PRO A 29 3.85 -8.61 -11.30
C PRO A 29 2.40 -8.58 -10.83
N ILE A 30 1.75 -7.41 -10.88
CA ILE A 30 0.37 -7.26 -10.39
C ILE A 30 -0.61 -8.17 -11.15
N GLU A 31 -0.30 -8.57 -12.37
CA GLU A 31 -1.11 -9.49 -13.18
C GLU A 31 -0.97 -10.95 -12.75
N SER A 32 0.04 -11.30 -11.95
CA SER A 32 0.25 -12.66 -11.44
C SER A 32 -0.74 -13.01 -10.34
N ILE A 33 -1.16 -14.27 -10.28
CA ILE A 33 -1.92 -14.82 -9.15
C ILE A 33 -1.13 -14.75 -7.83
N ASP A 34 0.20 -14.79 -7.92
CA ASP A 34 1.10 -14.80 -6.77
C ASP A 34 1.56 -13.40 -6.34
N TYR A 35 0.99 -12.31 -6.88
CA TYR A 35 1.45 -10.95 -6.57
C TYR A 35 1.42 -10.62 -5.06
N GLY A 36 0.51 -11.27 -4.31
CA GLY A 36 0.40 -11.14 -2.86
C GLY A 36 1.68 -11.53 -2.11
N GLU A 37 2.53 -12.39 -2.68
CA GLU A 37 3.84 -12.72 -2.11
C GLU A 37 4.74 -11.48 -2.01
N ALA A 38 4.66 -10.54 -2.96
CA ALA A 38 5.41 -9.30 -2.85
C ALA A 38 5.02 -8.50 -1.61
N LEU A 39 3.74 -8.45 -1.29
CA LEU A 39 3.22 -7.72 -0.12
C LEU A 39 3.74 -8.32 1.20
N LEU A 40 4.05 -9.61 1.21
CA LEU A 40 4.67 -10.28 2.34
C LEU A 40 6.18 -10.06 2.43
N LEU A 41 6.88 -9.76 1.32
CA LEU A 41 8.33 -9.61 1.29
C LEU A 41 8.77 -8.15 1.47
N ILE A 42 8.00 -7.21 0.93
CA ILE A 42 8.29 -5.78 0.92
C ILE A 42 8.65 -5.22 2.32
N PRO A 43 7.93 -5.55 3.41
CA PRO A 43 8.21 -4.97 4.74
C PRO A 43 9.53 -5.41 5.37
N HIS A 44 10.18 -6.45 4.85
CA HIS A 44 11.33 -7.09 5.49
C HIS A 44 12.69 -6.53 5.06
N ARG A 45 12.70 -5.32 4.49
CA ARG A 45 13.94 -4.55 4.25
C ARG A 45 13.68 -3.05 4.22
N SER A 46 14.75 -2.28 4.39
CA SER A 46 14.73 -0.84 4.18
C SER A 46 14.77 -0.49 2.69
N TRP A 47 14.01 0.52 2.30
CA TRP A 47 13.90 1.00 0.92
C TRP A 47 14.29 2.48 0.83
N LYS A 48 14.90 2.88 -0.29
CA LYS A 48 15.06 4.30 -0.61
C LYS A 48 13.69 4.96 -0.81
N PRO A 49 13.50 6.25 -0.47
CA PRO A 49 12.21 6.93 -0.63
C PRO A 49 11.62 6.86 -2.05
N SER A 50 12.46 6.91 -3.09
CA SER A 50 12.04 6.75 -4.48
C SER A 50 11.42 5.37 -4.75
N ASP A 51 12.04 4.31 -4.20
CA ASP A 51 11.62 2.93 -4.42
C ASP A 51 10.40 2.57 -3.56
N GLN A 52 10.27 3.17 -2.37
CA GLN A 52 9.03 3.11 -1.58
C GLN A 52 7.84 3.56 -2.43
N LYS A 53 7.90 4.78 -2.99
CA LYS A 53 6.84 5.31 -3.86
C LYS A 53 6.65 4.46 -5.12
N ARG A 54 7.74 4.00 -5.75
CA ARG A 54 7.69 3.15 -6.95
C ARG A 54 6.92 1.85 -6.68
N LEU A 55 7.25 1.14 -5.60
CA LEU A 55 6.58 -0.10 -5.22
C LEU A 55 5.12 0.15 -4.85
N THR A 56 4.85 1.13 -4.00
CA THR A 56 3.47 1.45 -3.58
C THR A 56 2.61 1.78 -4.79
N ARG A 57 3.03 2.69 -5.66
CA ARG A 57 2.28 3.06 -6.88
C ARG A 57 2.04 1.87 -7.80
N TYR A 58 3.02 0.97 -7.92
CA TYR A 58 2.89 -0.21 -8.78
C TYR A 58 1.82 -1.17 -8.25
N TYR A 59 1.93 -1.58 -6.98
CA TYR A 59 1.00 -2.55 -6.39
C TYR A 59 -0.39 -1.96 -6.07
N PHE A 60 -0.48 -0.65 -5.83
CA PHE A 60 -1.75 0.05 -5.60
C PHE A 60 -2.64 0.11 -6.84
N ARG A 61 -2.16 -0.29 -8.02
CA ARG A 61 -3.01 -0.52 -9.20
C ARG A 61 -4.05 -1.62 -9.01
N LYS A 62 -3.91 -2.44 -7.97
CA LYS A 62 -4.89 -3.48 -7.57
C LYS A 62 -5.79 -3.03 -6.42
N MET A 63 -5.75 -1.76 -6.01
CA MET A 63 -6.71 -1.25 -5.01
C MET A 63 -8.14 -1.21 -5.59
N PRO A 64 -9.16 -1.44 -4.74
CA PRO A 64 -9.06 -1.79 -3.33
C PRO A 64 -8.58 -3.25 -3.12
N PHE A 65 -7.72 -3.47 -2.12
CA PHE A 65 -7.37 -4.82 -1.69
C PHE A 65 -8.51 -5.46 -0.88
N SER A 66 -8.69 -6.77 -1.01
CA SER A 66 -9.66 -7.57 -0.24
C SER A 66 -9.21 -7.86 1.20
N GLY A 67 -8.33 -7.04 1.77
CA GLY A 67 -7.76 -7.23 3.09
C GLY A 67 -6.78 -6.12 3.51
N ALA A 68 -6.51 -6.05 4.82
CA ALA A 68 -5.63 -5.02 5.40
C ALA A 68 -4.15 -5.19 5.03
N GLY A 69 -3.69 -6.41 4.77
CA GLY A 69 -2.26 -6.74 4.68
C GLY A 69 -1.48 -5.95 3.62
N GLY A 70 -2.10 -5.64 2.48
CA GLY A 70 -1.48 -4.80 1.45
C GLY A 70 -1.23 -3.37 1.94
N TYR A 71 -2.22 -2.79 2.64
CA TYR A 71 -2.08 -1.45 3.22
C TYR A 71 -1.06 -1.45 4.36
N GLU A 72 -1.09 -2.45 5.24
CA GLU A 72 -0.13 -2.59 6.34
C GLU A 72 1.32 -2.68 5.83
N ALA A 73 1.54 -3.46 4.76
CA ALA A 73 2.85 -3.63 4.16
C ALA A 73 3.46 -2.28 3.78
N PHE A 74 2.73 -1.44 3.05
CA PHE A 74 3.24 -0.14 2.59
C PHE A 74 3.21 0.95 3.66
N ALA A 75 2.24 0.95 4.58
CA ALA A 75 2.20 1.88 5.70
C ALA A 75 3.43 1.73 6.62
N SER A 76 4.01 0.53 6.68
CA SER A 76 5.24 0.27 7.45
C SER A 76 6.51 0.90 6.86
N LEU A 77 6.52 1.23 5.56
CA LEU A 77 7.74 1.63 4.85
C LEU A 77 8.00 3.14 4.86
N MET A 78 6.95 3.95 4.98
CA MET A 78 7.01 5.37 4.69
C MET A 78 6.17 6.19 5.66
N SER A 79 6.34 7.52 5.62
CA SER A 79 5.49 8.42 6.40
C SER A 79 4.03 8.34 5.95
N ILE A 80 3.12 8.61 6.88
CA ILE A 80 1.68 8.59 6.57
C ILE A 80 1.34 9.54 5.43
N ARG A 81 1.99 10.70 5.35
CA ARG A 81 1.81 11.66 4.25
C ARG A 81 2.11 11.03 2.89
N ASN A 82 3.30 10.43 2.72
CA ASN A 82 3.69 9.81 1.45
C ASN A 82 2.78 8.62 1.11
N PHE A 83 2.34 7.88 2.12
CA PHE A 83 1.41 6.77 1.94
C PHE A 83 0.05 7.26 1.42
N LEU A 84 -0.52 8.28 2.07
CA LEU A 84 -1.79 8.89 1.67
C LEU A 84 -1.70 9.52 0.27
N ASP A 85 -0.59 10.16 -0.08
CA ASP A 85 -0.37 10.69 -1.44
C ASP A 85 -0.48 9.56 -2.49
N CYS A 86 0.11 8.39 -2.22
CA CYS A 86 0.01 7.24 -3.12
C CYS A 86 -1.41 6.65 -3.17
N VAL A 87 -2.15 6.65 -2.06
CA VAL A 87 -3.56 6.22 -2.03
C VAL A 87 -4.41 7.14 -2.93
N LYS A 88 -4.22 8.47 -2.80
CA LYS A 88 -4.98 9.47 -3.55
C LYS A 88 -4.83 9.33 -5.08
N GLU A 89 -3.65 8.92 -5.54
CA GLU A 89 -3.38 8.69 -6.97
C GLU A 89 -4.21 7.53 -7.57
N ARG A 90 -4.85 6.70 -6.74
CA ARG A 90 -5.52 5.46 -7.13
C ARG A 90 -6.84 5.26 -6.40
N LEU A 91 -7.54 6.34 -6.07
CA LEU A 91 -8.87 6.22 -5.46
C LEU A 91 -9.83 5.46 -6.40
N PRO A 92 -10.62 4.54 -5.85
CA PRO A 92 -11.64 3.85 -6.62
C PRO A 92 -12.70 4.83 -7.10
N MET A 93 -13.28 4.54 -8.25
CA MET A 93 -14.36 5.35 -8.82
C MET A 93 -15.72 4.97 -8.21
N SER A 94 -15.97 3.69 -7.97
CA SER A 94 -17.26 3.23 -7.45
C SER A 94 -17.40 3.39 -5.93
N ALA A 95 -18.62 3.69 -5.48
CA ALA A 95 -18.94 3.77 -4.05
C ALA A 95 -18.69 2.46 -3.27
N SER A 96 -18.96 1.30 -3.89
CA SER A 96 -18.69 0.01 -3.24
C SER A 96 -17.20 -0.24 -3.02
N ASP A 97 -16.37 0.13 -4.00
CA ASP A 97 -14.91 -0.02 -3.88
C ASP A 97 -14.32 1.01 -2.91
N ALA A 98 -14.87 2.22 -2.87
CA ALA A 98 -14.50 3.25 -1.90
C ALA A 98 -14.82 2.81 -0.46
N SER A 99 -16.00 2.26 -0.23
CA SER A 99 -16.38 1.67 1.06
C SER A 99 -15.47 0.51 1.45
N LEU A 100 -15.13 -0.38 0.51
CA LEU A 100 -14.20 -1.50 0.74
C LEU A 100 -12.78 -1.01 1.05
N LEU A 101 -12.30 0.01 0.34
CA LEU A 101 -11.02 0.66 0.60
C LEU A 101 -11.00 1.21 2.03
N LEU A 102 -11.98 2.02 2.41
CA LEU A 102 -12.05 2.65 3.73
C LEU A 102 -12.14 1.61 4.85
N TYR A 103 -12.91 0.53 4.64
CA TYR A 103 -13.07 -0.55 5.60
C TYR A 103 -11.73 -1.16 6.04
N TYR A 104 -10.82 -1.42 5.08
CA TYR A 104 -9.50 -1.98 5.38
C TYR A 104 -8.42 -0.93 5.64
N LEU A 105 -8.52 0.26 5.05
CA LEU A 105 -7.50 1.30 5.14
C LEU A 105 -7.54 2.05 6.48
N ILE A 106 -8.74 2.41 6.97
CA ILE A 106 -8.88 3.22 8.20
C ILE A 106 -8.22 2.56 9.42
N PRO A 107 -8.42 1.25 9.70
CA PRO A 107 -7.75 0.59 10.83
C PRO A 107 -6.22 0.69 10.75
N VAL A 108 -5.65 0.53 9.55
CA VAL A 108 -4.20 0.60 9.32
C VAL A 108 -3.68 2.02 9.54
N LEU A 109 -4.40 3.02 9.04
CA LEU A 109 -4.05 4.42 9.21
C LEU A 109 -4.08 4.83 10.69
N ASN A 110 -5.12 4.45 11.42
CA ASN A 110 -5.26 4.75 12.85
C ASN A 110 -4.14 4.12 13.69
N LYS A 111 -3.71 2.91 13.34
CA LYS A 111 -2.58 2.23 13.99
C LYS A 111 -1.23 2.90 13.69
N THR A 112 -1.09 3.47 12.49
CA THR A 112 0.17 4.07 12.03
C THR A 112 0.33 5.54 12.43
N ALA A 113 -0.78 6.24 12.68
CA ALA A 113 -0.78 7.66 13.07
C ALA A 113 -0.07 7.88 14.41
N LYS A 114 0.93 8.77 14.42
CA LYS A 114 1.74 9.08 15.61
C LYS A 114 1.42 10.43 16.21
N SER A 115 0.76 11.31 15.46
CA SER A 115 0.51 12.71 15.87
C SER A 115 -0.94 13.17 15.59
N GLY A 116 -1.30 14.33 16.12
CA GLY A 116 -2.56 14.99 15.76
C GLY A 116 -2.59 15.41 14.28
N SER A 117 -1.44 15.80 13.72
CA SER A 117 -1.31 16.14 12.30
C SER A 117 -1.58 14.93 11.39
N ASP A 118 -1.08 13.74 11.77
CA ASP A 118 -1.37 12.50 11.03
C ASP A 118 -2.88 12.21 11.00
N ARG A 119 -3.55 12.37 12.15
CA ARG A 119 -5.01 12.17 12.26
C ARG A 119 -5.79 13.16 11.39
N GLN A 120 -5.34 14.41 11.30
CA GLN A 120 -5.94 15.40 10.40
C GLN A 120 -5.79 15.02 8.92
N LEU A 121 -4.63 14.51 8.51
CA LEU A 121 -4.41 14.03 7.14
C LEU A 121 -5.33 12.84 6.81
N ILE A 122 -5.50 11.91 7.76
CA ILE A 122 -6.43 10.78 7.62
C ILE A 122 -7.87 11.27 7.46
N MET A 123 -8.33 12.15 8.34
CA MET A 123 -9.70 12.70 8.27
C MET A 123 -9.93 13.44 6.95
N SER A 124 -8.94 14.19 6.47
CA SER A 124 -9.02 14.86 5.17
C SER A 124 -9.20 13.87 4.02
N LEU A 125 -8.48 12.74 4.03
CA LEU A 125 -8.64 11.70 3.01
C LEU A 125 -10.03 11.05 3.09
N ILE A 126 -10.50 10.71 4.29
CA ILE A 126 -11.81 10.08 4.48
C ILE A 126 -12.92 10.98 3.93
N ASN A 127 -12.88 12.27 4.27
CA ASN A 127 -13.85 13.24 3.78
C ASN A 127 -13.81 13.38 2.25
N GLU A 128 -12.61 13.41 1.65
CA GLU A 128 -12.44 13.45 0.19
C GLU A 128 -13.10 12.24 -0.48
N ILE A 129 -12.84 11.03 0.01
CA ILE A 129 -13.42 9.80 -0.54
C ILE A 129 -14.95 9.80 -0.39
N GLN A 130 -15.48 10.14 0.79
CA GLN A 130 -16.92 10.15 1.05
C GLN A 130 -17.68 11.24 0.26
N LEU A 131 -17.03 12.37 -0.04
CA LEU A 131 -17.61 13.40 -0.90
C LEU A 131 -17.76 12.91 -2.34
N HIS A 132 -16.78 12.14 -2.84
CA HIS A 132 -16.86 11.51 -4.15
C HIS A 132 -18.00 10.47 -4.22
N GLU A 133 -18.19 9.64 -3.18
CA GLU A 133 -19.30 8.67 -3.11
C GLU A 133 -20.69 9.34 -3.25
N ARG A 134 -20.86 10.56 -2.74
CA ARG A 134 -22.14 11.28 -2.75
C ARG A 134 -22.43 12.00 -4.06
N ALA A 135 -21.42 12.17 -4.91
CA ALA A 135 -21.53 12.91 -6.17
C ALA A 135 -21.90 12.03 -7.38
N GLU A 136 -21.87 10.70 -7.24
CA GLU A 136 -22.31 9.78 -8.29
C GLU A 136 -23.85 9.59 -8.23
N PRO A 137 -24.60 9.93 -9.30
CA PRO A 137 -26.03 9.61 -9.37
C PRO A 137 -26.21 8.09 -9.54
N THR A 138 -27.18 7.56 -8.79
CA THR A 138 -27.58 6.13 -8.77
C THR A 138 -28.19 5.69 -10.09
#